data_AF-A0AAP0ELJ0-F1
#
_entry.id   AF-A0AAP0ELJ0-F1
#
_cell.length_a   1.000
_cell.length_b   1.000
_cell.length_c   1.000
_cell.angle_alpha   90.00
_cell.angle_beta   90.00
_cell.angle_gamma   90.00
#
_symmetry.space_group_name_H-M   'P 1'
#
loop_
_entity.id
_entity.type
_entity.pdbx_description
1 polymer ?
#
loop_
_entity_poly.entity_id
_entity_poly.type
_entity_poly.pdbx_seq_one_letter_code
_entity_poly.pdbx_strand_id
1 'polypeptide(L)'
;MGKRKSRAKPPPKKRMDKLDTVFSCPFCNHGTSVECRIDMKNLIGEAICGICQESYNTTVNALTEPIDIYSEWIDECERVNTLDDEA
;
A
#
# COMPACT_ATOMS: atom_id res chain seq x y z
N MET A 1 46.54 22.20 4.67
CA MET A 1 45.81 21.13 3.95
C MET A 1 44.69 20.59 4.84
N GLY A 2 43.48 21.14 4.74
CA GLY A 2 42.34 20.75 5.58
C GLY A 2 41.47 19.68 4.92
N LYS A 3 41.53 18.44 5.42
CA LYS A 3 40.68 17.32 4.97
C LYS A 3 39.23 17.57 5.40
N ARG A 4 38.39 18.02 4.48
CA ARG A 4 36.94 18.15 4.72
C ARG A 4 36.33 16.76 4.73
N LYS A 5 35.73 16.37 5.87
CA LYS A 5 34.97 15.14 6.04
C LYS A 5 33.77 15.15 5.07
N SER A 6 33.75 14.23 4.13
CA SER A 6 32.61 14.02 3.23
C SER A 6 31.41 13.53 4.03
N ARG A 7 30.33 14.31 4.03
CA ARG A 7 29.03 13.92 4.59
C ARG A 7 28.50 12.74 3.76
N ALA A 8 28.46 11.54 4.35
CA ALA A 8 27.94 10.36 3.70
C ALA A 8 26.45 10.59 3.34
N LYS A 9 26.10 10.40 2.07
CA LYS A 9 24.70 10.45 1.62
C LYS A 9 23.96 9.26 2.22
N PRO A 10 22.71 9.44 2.70
CA PRO A 10 21.91 8.33 3.20
C PRO A 10 21.77 7.26 2.10
N PRO A 11 21.81 5.97 2.47
CA PRO A 11 21.74 4.89 1.50
C PRO A 11 20.45 5.01 0.69
N PRO A 12 20.52 4.87 -0.65
CA PRO A 12 19.34 4.91 -1.49
C PRO A 12 18.36 3.85 -1.01
N LYS A 13 17.13 4.25 -0.68
CA LYS A 13 16.05 3.30 -0.37
C LYS A 13 15.95 2.37 -1.58
N LYS A 14 16.19 1.07 -1.37
CA LYS A 14 15.94 0.05 -2.40
C LYS A 14 14.52 0.25 -2.88
N ARG A 15 14.35 0.58 -4.15
CA ARG A 15 13.04 0.55 -4.79
C ARG A 15 12.64 -0.92 -4.75
N MET A 16 11.69 -1.26 -3.89
CA MET A 16 11.06 -2.57 -3.98
C MET A 16 10.36 -2.62 -5.32
N ASP A 17 10.79 -3.56 -6.16
CA ASP A 17 10.19 -3.79 -7.45
C ASP A 17 8.68 -3.97 -7.26
N LYS A 18 7.92 -3.14 -7.96
CA LYS A 18 6.47 -3.21 -8.02
C LYS A 18 6.14 -4.57 -8.63
N LEU A 19 5.68 -5.52 -7.83
CA LEU A 19 5.02 -6.70 -8.38
C LEU A 19 3.73 -6.18 -9.03
N ASP A 20 3.56 -6.42 -10.33
CA ASP A 20 2.33 -6.11 -11.06
C ASP A 20 1.20 -6.95 -10.45
N THR A 21 0.53 -6.35 -9.49
CA THR A 21 -0.63 -6.93 -8.81
C THR A 21 -1.84 -6.22 -9.36
N VAL A 22 -2.42 -6.84 -10.38
CA VAL A 22 -3.51 -6.28 -11.17
C VAL A 22 -4.80 -6.45 -10.36
N PHE A 23 -5.12 -5.46 -9.53
CA PHE A 23 -6.33 -5.47 -8.70
C PHE A 23 -7.37 -4.44 -9.17
N SER A 24 -8.64 -4.75 -8.92
CA SER A 24 -9.78 -3.90 -9.28
C SER A 24 -10.12 -2.97 -8.12
N CYS A 25 -10.24 -1.67 -8.37
CA CYS A 25 -10.64 -0.75 -7.30
C CYS A 25 -12.12 -0.93 -6.93
N PRO A 26 -12.48 -1.09 -5.64
CA PRO A 26 -13.87 -1.27 -5.21
C PRO A 26 -14.75 -0.03 -5.43
N PHE A 27 -14.15 1.15 -5.65
CA PHE A 27 -14.88 2.42 -5.81
C PHE A 27 -15.12 2.79 -7.27
N CYS A 28 -14.08 2.70 -8.13
CA CYS A 28 -14.17 3.13 -9.53
C CYS A 28 -14.25 1.98 -10.53
N ASN A 29 -14.18 0.72 -10.05
CA ASN A 29 -14.40 -0.50 -10.83
C ASN A 29 -13.52 -0.69 -12.07
N HIS A 30 -12.39 0.02 -12.14
CA HIS A 30 -11.40 -0.15 -13.19
C HIS A 30 -10.44 -1.30 -12.86
N GLY A 31 -10.31 -2.25 -13.78
CA GLY A 31 -9.74 -3.58 -13.52
C GLY A 31 -8.22 -3.69 -13.33
N THR A 32 -7.48 -2.58 -13.26
CA THR A 32 -6.00 -2.58 -13.16
C THR A 32 -5.47 -1.31 -12.49
N SER A 33 -6.22 -0.73 -11.55
CA SER A 33 -5.94 0.61 -11.04
C SER A 33 -5.29 0.66 -9.67
N VAL A 34 -5.31 -0.45 -8.93
CA VAL A 34 -4.80 -0.49 -7.56
C VAL A 34 -3.34 -0.88 -7.52
N GLU A 35 -2.55 -0.10 -6.78
CA GLU A 35 -1.15 -0.34 -6.45
C GLU A 35 -1.03 -0.63 -4.96
N CYS A 36 -0.41 -1.76 -4.62
CA CYS A 36 -0.11 -2.13 -3.24
C CYS A 36 1.38 -1.90 -2.93
N ARG A 37 1.65 -1.34 -1.75
CA ARG A 37 2.99 -1.07 -1.22
C ARG A 37 3.12 -1.62 0.18
N ILE A 38 4.29 -2.19 0.48
CA ILE A 38 4.60 -2.76 1.79
C ILE A 38 5.83 -2.06 2.34
N ASP A 39 5.69 -1.31 3.43
CA ASP A 39 6.79 -0.75 4.19
C ASP A 39 7.05 -1.56 5.45
N MET A 40 7.91 -2.58 5.31
CA MET A 40 8.28 -3.46 6.41
C MET A 40 9.06 -2.76 7.54
N LYS A 41 9.56 -1.53 7.32
CA LYS A 41 10.24 -0.78 8.40
C LYS A 41 9.26 -0.19 9.39
N ASN A 42 8.12 0.25 8.89
CA ASN A 42 7.05 0.83 9.69
C ASN A 42 5.94 -0.18 9.96
N LEU A 43 6.02 -1.38 9.37
CA LEU A 43 4.99 -2.41 9.41
C LEU A 43 3.64 -1.88 8.88
N ILE A 44 3.69 -1.09 7.81
CA ILE A 44 2.52 -0.53 7.14
C ILE A 44 2.41 -1.05 5.72
N GLY A 45 1.22 -1.51 5.36
CA GLY A 45 0.79 -1.84 4.01
C GLY A 45 -0.16 -0.77 3.50
N GLU A 46 -0.05 -0.40 2.24
CA GLU A 46 -0.84 0.66 1.62
C GLU A 46 -1.36 0.17 0.26
N ALA A 47 -2.66 0.31 0.01
CA ALA A 47 -3.27 0.12 -1.31
C ALA A 47 -3.79 1.46 -1.82
N ILE A 48 -3.47 1.84 -3.05
CA ILE A 48 -3.89 3.11 -3.66
C ILE A 48 -4.46 2.85 -5.04
N CYS A 49 -5.64 3.38 -5.33
CA CYS A 49 -6.15 3.44 -6.69
C CYS A 49 -5.54 4.62 -7.47
N GLY A 50 -4.81 4.36 -8.55
CA GLY A 50 -4.24 5.40 -9.42
C GLY A 50 -5.26 6.19 -10.25
N ILE A 51 -6.55 5.83 -10.22
CA ILE A 51 -7.61 6.50 -10.98
C ILE A 51 -8.44 7.41 -10.09
N CYS A 52 -9.11 6.86 -9.06
CA CYS A 52 -9.94 7.64 -8.15
C CYS A 52 -9.17 8.16 -6.92
N GLN A 53 -7.89 7.80 -6.77
CA GLN A 53 -7.00 8.23 -5.67
C GLN A 53 -7.42 7.77 -4.27
N GLU A 54 -8.40 6.87 -4.17
CA GLU A 54 -8.76 6.27 -2.89
C GLU A 54 -7.62 5.39 -2.37
N SER A 55 -7.39 5.43 -1.05
CA SER A 55 -6.33 4.67 -0.42
C SER A 55 -6.77 3.98 0.86
N TYR A 56 -6.11 2.85 1.12
CA TYR A 56 -6.30 2.05 2.31
C TYR A 56 -4.94 1.74 2.93
N ASN A 57 -4.90 1.72 4.26
CA ASN A 57 -3.70 1.36 5.01
C ASN A 57 -4.03 0.30 6.05
N THR A 58 -3.12 -0.64 6.22
CA THR A 58 -3.22 -1.70 7.23
C THR A 58 -1.84 -1.99 7.82
N THR A 59 -1.84 -2.69 8.96
CA THR A 59 -0.61 -3.21 9.56
C THR A 59 -0.17 -4.49 8.89
N VAL A 60 1.12 -4.62 8.61
CA VAL A 60 1.68 -5.80 7.92
C VAL A 60 2.69 -6.53 8.78
N ASN A 61 2.91 -7.80 8.46
CA ASN A 61 3.93 -8.63 9.05
C ASN A 61 4.88 -9.20 7.97
N ALA A 62 5.86 -10.00 8.38
CA ALA A 62 6.88 -10.52 7.48
C ALA A 62 6.36 -11.50 6.40
N LEU A 63 5.14 -12.03 6.58
CA LEU A 63 4.48 -12.95 5.65
C LEU A 63 3.42 -12.24 4.80
N THR A 64 3.16 -10.95 5.05
CA THR A 64 2.12 -10.22 4.34
C THR A 64 2.52 -9.99 2.88
N GLU A 65 1.62 -10.40 1.99
CA GLU A 65 1.69 -10.21 0.56
C GLU A 65 0.75 -9.09 0.10
N PRO A 66 0.97 -8.48 -1.09
CA PRO A 66 0.07 -7.44 -1.61
C PRO A 66 -1.40 -7.84 -1.71
N ILE A 67 -1.67 -9.14 -1.96
CA ILE A 67 -3.03 -9.68 -2.02
C ILE A 67 -3.74 -9.63 -0.67
N ASP A 68 -3.01 -9.79 0.44
CA ASP A 68 -3.58 -9.73 1.78
C ASP A 68 -4.10 -8.31 2.06
N ILE A 69 -3.31 -7.29 1.73
CA ILE A 69 -3.68 -5.87 1.88
C ILE A 69 -4.92 -5.54 1.04
N TYR A 70 -4.96 -6.04 -0.19
CA TYR A 70 -6.12 -5.83 -1.06
C TYR A 70 -7.36 -6.53 -0.52
N SER A 71 -7.24 -7.78 -0.05
CA SER A 71 -8.37 -8.53 0.51
C SER A 71 -8.93 -7.84 1.75
N GLU A 72 -8.06 -7.38 2.65
CA GLU A 72 -8.47 -6.63 3.84
C GLU A 72 -9.16 -5.30 3.47
N TRP A 73 -8.72 -4.64 2.41
CA TRP A 73 -9.40 -3.45 1.90
C TRP A 73 -10.83 -3.76 1.43
N ILE A 74 -11.04 -4.87 0.71
CA ILE A 74 -12.38 -5.30 0.28
C ILE A 74 -13.26 -5.63 1.48
N ASP A 75 -12.75 -6.43 2.43
CA ASP A 75 -13.47 -6.81 3.64
C ASP A 75 -13.88 -5.56 4.46
N GLU A 76 -13.00 -4.57 4.58
CA GLU A 76 -13.30 -3.32 5.28
C GLU A 76 -14.35 -2.48 4.54
N CYS A 77 -14.29 -2.41 3.21
CA CYS A 77 -15.33 -1.77 2.41
C CYS A 77 -16.69 -2.44 2.61
N GLU A 78 -16.75 -3.77 2.62
CA GLU A 78 -17.99 -4.51 2.89
C GLU A 78 -18.49 -4.27 4.31
N ARG A 79 -17.59 -4.32 5.30
CA ARG A 79 -17.92 -4.06 6.71
C ARG A 79 -18.54 -2.68 6.91
N VAL A 80 -17.96 -1.62 6.34
CA VAL A 80 -18.52 -0.27 6.43
C VAL A 80 -19.88 -0.20 5.75
N ASN A 81 -20.01 -0.75 4.54
CA ASN A 81 -21.27 -0.72 3.80
C ASN A 81 -22.41 -1.50 4.50
N THR A 82 -22.09 -2.55 5.25
CA THR A 82 -23.11 -3.31 6.01
C THR A 82 -23.52 -2.64 7.32
N LEU A 83 -22.65 -1.83 7.94
CA LEU A 83 -22.97 -1.12 9.17
C LEU A 83 -23.87 0.11 8.94
N ASP A 84 -23.82 0.71 7.76
CA ASP A 84 -24.72 1.80 7.39
C ASP A 84 -26.18 1.33 7.15
N ASP A 85 -26.44 0.02 6.98
CA ASP A 85 -27.80 -0.52 6.75
C ASP A 85 -28.53 -0.90 8.07
N GLU A 86 -27.81 -1.05 9.19
CA GLU A 86 -28.35 -1.36 10.52
C GLU A 86 -28.39 -0.16 11.50
N ALA A 87 -28.24 1.07 11.00
CA ALA A 87 -28.25 2.31 11.80
C ALA A 87 -29.53 3.15 11.63
#